data_AF-A0A7M3Y3M5-F1
#
_entry.id   AF-A0A7M3Y3M5-F1
#
_cell.length_a   1.000
_cell.length_b   1.000
_cell.length_c   1.000
_cell.angle_alpha   90.00
_cell.angle_beta   90.00
_cell.angle_gamma   90.00
#
_symmetry.space_group_name_H-M   'P 1'
#
loop_
_entity.id
_entity.type
_entity.pdbx_description
1 polymer ?
#
loop_
_entity_poly.entity_id
_entity_poly.type
_entity_poly.pdbx_seq_one_letter_code
_entity_poly.pdbx_strand_id
1 'polypeptide(L)'
;SAISPEIFRKRYSDILEEPKWDAVESSQSALYPWADESTYVRLPSFFEGIKAEPESIEPVVGARVLLKFGDSVTTDHISPAGAFPHHGPAGQYLVSKGVEPRDFNSFGSRRGNHEVMMRGTFANV
;
A
#
# COMPACT_ATOMS: atom_id res chain seq x y z
N SER A 1 29.26 28.80 -13.48
CA SER A 1 28.18 29.16 -12.53
C SER A 1 28.18 28.12 -11.43
N ALA A 2 28.19 28.53 -10.16
CA ALA A 2 28.19 27.63 -9.01
C ALA A 2 26.90 27.83 -8.20
N ILE A 3 26.42 26.75 -7.57
CA ILE A 3 25.23 26.82 -6.71
C ILE A 3 25.62 27.55 -5.41
N SER A 4 24.88 28.60 -5.04
CA SER A 4 25.13 29.39 -3.82
C SER A 4 24.20 29.02 -2.66
N PRO A 5 24.59 29.28 -1.40
CA PRO A 5 23.74 29.05 -0.24
C PRO A 5 22.39 29.81 -0.27
N GLU A 6 22.32 30.98 -0.93
CA GLU A 6 21.04 31.71 -1.06
C GLU A 6 19.97 30.91 -1.80
N ILE A 7 20.38 30.10 -2.79
CA ILE A 7 19.44 29.26 -3.56
C ILE A 7 18.73 28.28 -2.64
N PHE A 8 19.47 27.63 -1.72
CA PHE A 8 18.88 26.73 -0.74
C PHE A 8 17.98 27.48 0.23
N ARG A 9 18.45 28.59 0.83
CA ARG A 9 17.62 29.35 1.78
C ARG A 9 16.29 29.80 1.18
N LYS A 10 16.31 30.27 -0.06
CA LYS A 10 15.09 30.66 -0.79
C LYS A 10 14.18 29.47 -1.12
N ARG A 11 14.74 28.27 -1.34
CA ARG A 11 13.94 27.12 -1.75
C ARG A 11 13.31 26.34 -0.60
N TYR A 12 13.84 26.52 0.60
CA TYR A 12 13.32 25.94 1.83
C TYR A 12 12.49 26.93 2.65
N SER A 13 12.44 28.21 2.28
CA SER A 13 11.72 29.22 3.07
C SER A 13 10.22 29.00 3.15
N ASP A 14 9.63 28.35 2.14
CA ASP A 14 8.20 28.16 1.95
C ASP A 14 7.82 26.69 1.68
N ILE A 15 8.72 25.73 1.93
CA ILE A 15 8.49 24.31 1.57
C ILE A 15 7.29 23.66 2.30
N LEU A 16 6.87 24.25 3.42
CA LEU A 16 5.71 23.81 4.21
C LEU A 16 4.44 24.61 3.88
N GLU A 17 4.53 25.63 3.04
CA GLU A 17 3.42 26.52 2.67
C GLU A 17 2.83 26.07 1.32
N GLU A 18 1.83 25.18 1.36
CA GLU A 18 1.10 24.75 0.17
C GLU A 18 -0.42 24.81 0.43
N PRO A 19 -1.14 25.80 -0.14
CA PRO A 19 -2.56 26.00 0.13
C PRO A 19 -3.44 24.76 -0.11
N LYS A 20 -3.08 23.90 -1.08
CA LYS A 20 -3.83 22.65 -1.31
C LYS A 20 -3.61 21.61 -0.22
N TRP A 21 -2.43 21.59 0.39
CA TRP A 21 -2.11 20.72 1.51
C TRP A 21 -2.86 21.19 2.77
N ASP A 22 -2.83 22.49 3.04
CA ASP A 22 -3.50 23.10 4.19
C ASP A 22 -5.03 22.99 4.12
N ALA A 23 -5.58 22.88 2.91
CA ALA A 23 -7.02 22.72 2.68
C ALA A 23 -7.53 21.28 2.91
N VAL A 24 -6.65 20.30 3.15
CA VAL A 24 -7.07 18.91 3.43
C VAL A 24 -7.65 18.83 4.84
N GLU A 25 -8.94 18.52 4.94
CA GLU A 25 -9.61 18.34 6.23
C GLU A 25 -8.98 17.20 7.02
N SER A 26 -8.71 17.45 8.30
CA SER A 26 -8.22 16.44 9.25
C SER A 26 -8.79 16.68 10.64
N SER A 27 -8.99 15.60 11.39
CA SER A 27 -9.45 15.63 12.77
C SER A 27 -8.36 15.13 13.71
N GLN A 28 -8.12 15.84 14.81
CA GLN A 28 -7.24 15.34 15.86
C GLN A 28 -7.91 14.18 16.61
N SER A 29 -7.34 12.98 16.50
CA SER A 29 -7.79 11.79 17.21
C SER A 29 -6.60 10.89 17.51
N ALA A 30 -6.64 10.21 18.66
CA ALA A 30 -5.65 9.19 19.01
C ALA A 30 -5.85 7.89 18.18
N LEU A 31 -7.08 7.62 17.73
CA LEU A 31 -7.42 6.47 16.91
C LEU A 31 -7.85 6.95 15.51
N TYR A 32 -7.33 6.28 14.48
CA TYR A 32 -7.69 6.60 13.10
C TYR A 32 -9.15 6.19 12.81
N PRO A 33 -10.00 7.11 12.30
CA PRO A 33 -11.39 6.81 11.97
C PRO A 33 -11.46 6.03 10.65
N TRP A 34 -11.27 4.72 10.71
CA TRP A 34 -11.34 3.85 9.54
C TRP A 34 -12.69 3.97 8.83
N ALA A 35 -12.66 4.09 7.50
CA ALA A 35 -13.85 4.09 6.66
C ALA A 35 -13.98 2.75 5.93
N ASP A 36 -15.05 2.00 6.21
CA ASP A 36 -15.26 0.64 5.67
C ASP A 36 -15.37 0.62 4.13
N GLU A 37 -15.87 1.70 3.54
CA GLU A 37 -15.98 1.88 2.10
C GLU A 37 -14.68 2.34 1.43
N SER A 38 -13.66 2.68 2.21
CA SER A 38 -12.37 3.13 1.65
C SER A 38 -11.74 2.03 0.81
N THR A 39 -11.33 2.39 -0.40
CA THR A 39 -10.57 1.51 -1.29
C THR A 39 -9.07 1.84 -1.30
N TYR A 40 -8.64 2.80 -0.48
CA TYR A 40 -7.24 3.25 -0.36
C TYR A 40 -6.60 2.92 0.99
N VAL A 41 -7.35 3.07 2.09
CA VAL A 41 -6.86 2.91 3.46
C VAL A 41 -7.81 1.96 4.19
N ARG A 42 -7.30 0.78 4.58
CA ARG A 42 -8.06 -0.29 5.25
C ARG A 42 -7.33 -0.71 6.51
N LEU A 43 -8.06 -0.96 7.60
CA LEU A 43 -7.53 -1.56 8.81
C LEU A 43 -7.02 -2.98 8.46
N PRO A 44 -5.71 -3.27 8.59
CA PRO A 44 -5.20 -4.61 8.32
C PRO A 44 -5.46 -5.58 9.48
N SER A 45 -5.64 -6.85 9.15
CA SER A 45 -5.86 -7.93 10.13
C SER A 45 -4.59 -8.40 10.85
N PHE A 46 -3.44 -7.73 10.67
CA PHE A 46 -2.15 -8.19 11.20
C PHE A 46 -2.10 -8.36 12.73
N PHE A 47 -2.93 -7.60 13.45
CA PHE A 47 -3.01 -7.64 14.90
C PHE A 47 -4.27 -8.36 15.41
N GLU A 48 -5.08 -8.93 14.52
CA GLU A 48 -6.22 -9.74 14.93
C GLU A 48 -5.73 -11.00 15.65
N GLY A 49 -6.26 -11.25 16.84
CA GLY A 49 -5.88 -12.41 17.65
C GLY A 49 -4.49 -12.32 18.29
N ILE A 50 -3.80 -11.16 18.24
CA ILE A 50 -2.51 -11.00 18.92
C ILE A 50 -2.69 -11.14 20.44
N LYS A 51 -1.90 -12.02 21.05
CA LYS A 51 -1.90 -12.27 22.50
C LYS A 51 -0.86 -11.38 23.19
N ALA A 52 -1.10 -11.07 24.46
CA ALA A 52 -0.15 -10.31 25.28
C ALA A 52 1.19 -11.05 25.44
N GLU A 53 1.11 -12.38 25.58
CA GLU A 53 2.27 -13.27 25.63
C GLU A 53 2.34 -14.08 24.32
N PRO A 54 3.53 -14.21 23.70
CA PRO A 54 3.70 -14.99 22.49
C PRO A 54 3.52 -16.49 22.75
N GLU A 55 2.95 -17.19 21.78
CA GLU A 55 2.87 -18.66 21.81
C GLU A 55 4.24 -19.30 21.53
N SER A 56 4.37 -20.59 21.87
CA SER A 56 5.54 -21.38 21.48
C SER A 56 5.62 -21.51 19.96
N ILE A 57 6.86 -21.54 19.44
CA ILE A 57 7.10 -21.80 18.02
C ILE A 57 6.89 -23.30 17.77
N GLU A 58 5.89 -23.61 16.94
CA GLU A 58 5.56 -24.99 16.56
C GLU A 58 6.13 -25.36 15.17
N PRO A 59 6.46 -26.64 14.92
CA PRO A 59 6.87 -27.10 13.60
C PRO A 59 5.77 -26.96 12.53
N VAL A 60 6.15 -26.54 11.33
CA VAL A 60 5.25 -26.55 10.16
C VAL A 60 5.26 -27.94 9.52
N VAL A 61 4.15 -28.67 9.62
CA VAL A 61 4.01 -30.05 9.11
C VAL A 61 3.05 -30.09 7.92
N GLY A 62 3.44 -30.76 6.82
CA GLY A 62 2.56 -30.99 5.67
C GLY A 62 2.33 -29.78 4.75
N ALA A 63 3.19 -28.76 4.83
CA ALA A 63 3.10 -27.59 3.95
C ALA A 63 3.27 -27.97 2.47
N ARG A 64 2.57 -27.23 1.60
CA ARG A 64 2.71 -27.32 0.14
C ARG A 64 3.51 -26.14 -0.38
N VAL A 65 4.28 -26.39 -1.43
CA VAL A 65 4.98 -25.33 -2.16
C VAL A 65 3.94 -24.49 -2.90
N LEU A 66 3.80 -23.22 -2.51
CA LEU A 66 2.90 -22.27 -3.18
C LEU A 66 3.49 -21.87 -4.55
N LEU A 67 4.77 -21.54 -4.58
CA LEU A 67 5.51 -21.08 -5.76
C LEU A 67 6.94 -21.65 -5.73
N LYS A 68 7.49 -21.98 -6.90
CA LYS A 68 8.89 -22.41 -7.07
C LYS A 68 9.53 -21.53 -8.14
N PHE A 69 10.55 -20.76 -7.75
CA PHE A 69 11.24 -19.83 -8.63
C PHE A 69 12.67 -20.25 -8.93
N GLY A 70 13.29 -19.60 -9.92
CA GLY A 70 14.73 -19.63 -10.17
C GLY A 70 15.44 -18.47 -9.49
N ASP A 71 16.54 -18.01 -10.09
CA ASP A 71 17.36 -16.94 -9.54
C ASP A 71 16.82 -15.54 -9.91
N SER A 72 17.33 -14.51 -9.22
CA SER A 72 17.08 -13.10 -9.52
C SER A 72 15.62 -12.63 -9.42
N VAL A 73 14.81 -13.28 -8.56
CA VAL A 73 13.49 -12.78 -8.18
C VAL A 73 13.64 -11.48 -7.39
N THR A 74 13.28 -10.37 -8.01
CA THR A 74 13.27 -9.05 -7.37
C THR A 74 12.00 -8.80 -6.56
N THR A 75 12.01 -7.78 -5.70
CA THR A 75 10.83 -7.35 -4.95
C THR A 75 9.69 -6.88 -5.85
N ASP A 76 9.97 -6.41 -7.07
CA ASP A 76 8.93 -6.04 -8.03
C ASP A 76 8.19 -7.26 -8.60
N HIS A 77 8.84 -8.42 -8.69
CA HIS A 77 8.16 -9.68 -9.01
C HIS A 77 7.23 -10.13 -7.86
N ILE A 78 7.64 -9.91 -6.62
CA ILE A 78 6.89 -10.30 -5.42
C ILE A 78 5.73 -9.33 -5.15
N SER A 79 5.98 -8.03 -5.31
CA SER A 79 5.07 -6.93 -4.99
C SER A 79 5.19 -5.82 -6.05
N PRO A 80 4.56 -5.99 -7.22
CA PRO A 80 4.58 -4.98 -8.28
C PRO A 80 3.99 -3.66 -7.80
N ALA A 81 4.50 -2.54 -8.31
CA ALA A 81 4.02 -1.20 -7.94
C ALA A 81 3.18 -0.52 -9.05
N GLY A 82 3.20 -1.06 -10.27
CA GLY A 82 2.60 -0.46 -11.46
C GLY A 82 1.08 -0.58 -11.57
N ALA A 83 0.57 -0.28 -12.76
CA ALA A 83 -0.85 -0.49 -13.11
C ALA A 83 -1.17 -2.00 -13.17
N PHE A 84 -2.45 -2.34 -12.97
CA PHE A 84 -2.90 -3.74 -12.97
C PHE A 84 -4.23 -3.89 -13.70
N PRO A 85 -4.49 -5.06 -14.32
CA PRO A 85 -5.66 -5.25 -15.17
C PRO A 85 -6.96 -5.46 -14.37
N HIS A 86 -8.09 -5.06 -14.97
CA HIS A 86 -9.45 -5.27 -14.43
C HIS A 86 -9.83 -6.74 -14.25
N HIS A 87 -9.28 -7.64 -15.08
CA HIS A 87 -9.57 -9.06 -15.00
C HIS A 87 -8.72 -9.81 -13.95
N GLY A 88 -7.67 -9.18 -13.41
CA GLY A 88 -6.85 -9.76 -12.35
C GLY A 88 -7.55 -9.73 -10.99
N PRO A 89 -7.08 -10.49 -9.98
CA PRO A 89 -7.74 -10.56 -8.67
C PRO A 89 -7.96 -9.20 -8.01
N ALA A 90 -6.95 -8.31 -8.04
CA ALA A 90 -7.04 -6.96 -7.49
C ALA A 90 -8.06 -6.08 -8.25
N GLY A 91 -8.12 -6.23 -9.57
CA GLY A 91 -9.07 -5.52 -10.42
C GLY A 91 -10.51 -5.95 -10.16
N GLN A 92 -10.76 -7.26 -10.08
CA GLN A 92 -12.08 -7.80 -9.74
C GLN A 92 -12.55 -7.35 -8.36
N TYR A 93 -11.64 -7.29 -7.38
CA TYR A 93 -11.93 -6.74 -6.06
C TYR A 93 -12.39 -5.28 -6.14
N LEU A 94 -11.63 -4.41 -6.82
CA LEU A 94 -12.00 -3.00 -6.95
C LEU A 94 -13.32 -2.80 -7.73
N VAL A 95 -13.56 -3.59 -8.78
CA VAL A 95 -14.84 -3.57 -9.51
C VAL A 95 -16.00 -3.98 -8.61
N SER A 96 -15.83 -5.01 -7.77
CA SER A 96 -16.86 -5.40 -6.79
C SER A 96 -17.11 -4.34 -5.70
N LYS A 97 -16.18 -3.40 -5.53
CA LYS A 97 -16.32 -2.20 -4.68
C LYS A 97 -16.82 -0.96 -5.46
N GLY A 98 -17.24 -1.13 -6.71
CA GLY A 98 -17.78 -0.05 -7.54
C GLY A 98 -16.74 0.89 -8.15
N VAL A 99 -15.45 0.54 -8.12
CA VAL A 99 -14.39 1.35 -8.71
C VAL A 99 -14.25 1.00 -10.20
N GLU A 100 -14.29 2.01 -11.06
CA GLU A 100 -14.09 1.81 -12.50
C GLU A 100 -12.60 1.58 -12.83
N PRO A 101 -12.27 0.80 -13.89
CA PRO A 101 -10.88 0.52 -14.26
C PRO A 101 -9.98 1.76 -14.45
N ARG A 102 -10.54 2.87 -14.94
CA ARG A 102 -9.82 4.15 -15.08
C ARG A 102 -9.35 4.74 -13.75
N ASP A 103 -10.01 4.39 -12.65
CA ASP A 103 -9.78 4.91 -11.30
C ASP A 103 -8.99 3.92 -10.42
N PHE A 104 -8.50 2.82 -10.98
CA PHE A 104 -7.70 1.85 -10.23
C PHE A 104 -6.42 2.44 -9.66
N ASN A 105 -5.81 3.37 -10.41
CA ASN A 105 -4.47 3.89 -10.13
C ASN A 105 -3.45 2.73 -10.13
N SER A 106 -2.34 2.83 -9.41
CA SER A 106 -1.29 1.79 -9.36
C SER A 106 -1.35 0.95 -8.08
N PHE A 107 -0.74 -0.23 -8.07
CA PHE A 107 -0.53 -1.00 -6.83
C PHE A 107 0.18 -0.15 -5.77
N GLY A 108 1.17 0.66 -6.16
CA GLY A 108 1.87 1.57 -5.26
C GLY A 108 0.94 2.56 -4.56
N SER A 109 -0.05 3.10 -5.28
CA SER A 109 -1.05 4.02 -4.71
C SER A 109 -2.02 3.35 -3.73
N ARG A 110 -2.16 2.02 -3.81
CA ARG A 110 -3.10 1.21 -3.02
C ARG A 110 -2.45 0.53 -1.81
N ARG A 111 -1.22 0.90 -1.43
CA ARG A 111 -0.45 0.29 -0.32
C ARG A 111 -1.13 0.38 1.05
N GLY A 112 -2.02 1.36 1.26
CA GLY A 112 -2.84 1.43 2.48
C GLY A 112 -3.98 0.40 2.54
N ASN A 113 -4.19 -0.39 1.48
CA ASN A 113 -5.26 -1.36 1.36
C ASN A 113 -4.69 -2.78 1.17
N HIS A 114 -4.54 -3.51 2.29
CA HIS A 114 -4.00 -4.86 2.29
C HIS A 114 -4.78 -5.85 1.41
N GLU A 115 -6.09 -5.67 1.20
CA GLU A 115 -6.89 -6.50 0.29
C GLU A 115 -6.44 -6.39 -1.17
N VAL A 116 -6.06 -5.18 -1.61
CA VAL A 116 -5.49 -4.97 -2.94
C VAL A 116 -4.08 -5.54 -3.01
N MET A 117 -3.26 -5.30 -1.98
CA MET A 117 -1.85 -5.71 -1.98
C MET A 117 -1.67 -7.24 -1.94
N MET A 118 -2.47 -7.96 -1.14
CA MET A 118 -2.44 -9.43 -1.14
C MET A 118 -2.81 -10.00 -2.52
N ARG A 119 -3.80 -9.41 -3.19
CA ARG A 119 -4.23 -9.79 -4.54
C ARG A 119 -3.22 -9.38 -5.63
N GLY A 120 -2.32 -8.46 -5.34
CA GLY A 120 -1.20 -8.07 -6.19
C GLY A 120 0.08 -8.85 -5.92
N THR A 121 0.13 -9.65 -4.85
CA THR A 121 1.33 -10.40 -4.47
C THR A 121 1.60 -11.49 -5.51
N PHE A 122 2.80 -11.51 -6.07
CA PHE A 122 3.20 -12.36 -7.21
C PHE A 122 2.35 -12.16 -8.48
N ALA A 123 1.77 -10.97 -8.68
CA ALA A 123 0.94 -10.65 -9.85
C ALA A 123 1.70 -9.93 -10.98
N ASN A 124 3.04 -9.91 -10.93
CA ASN A 124 3.88 -9.38 -12.01
C ASN A 124 3.80 -10.32 -13.23
N VAL A 125 3.72 -9.76 -14.45
CA VAL A 125 3.46 -10.49 -15.70
C VAL A 125 4.66 -10.42 -16.63
#